data_AF-A0A3M0Y4J5-F1
#
_entry.id   AF-A0A3M0Y4J5-F1
#
_cell.length_a   1.000
_cell.length_b   1.000
_cell.length_c   1.000
_cell.angle_alpha   90.00
_cell.angle_beta   90.00
_cell.angle_gamma   90.00
#
_symmetry.space_group_name_H-M   'P 1'
#
loop_
_entity.id
_entity.type
_entity.pdbx_description
1 polymer ?
#
loop_
_entity_poly.entity_id
_entity_poly.type
_entity_poly.pdbx_seq_one_letter_code
_entity_poly.pdbx_strand_id
1 'polypeptide(L)'
;MIANSLHVVDRSVIEQNEQVARKAYEQGDYVLCFLLVHSLVESLLRAFLTKTGKESFNVLILAYDAFLKAQGQTASTFVRELTDFNRRRNRVIHELWKRGYAATNQKLEAACSRAFMMLGLFIEWLETFDPEITEMGFDYE
;
A
#
# COMPACT_ATOMS: atom_id res chain seq x y z
N MET A 1 17.09 -14.16 -11.49
CA MET A 1 17.04 -13.10 -12.51
C MET A 1 15.59 -12.90 -12.90
N ILE A 2 14.91 -11.96 -12.26
CA ILE A 2 13.58 -11.52 -12.66
C ILE A 2 13.80 -10.70 -13.94
N ALA A 3 13.14 -11.11 -15.02
CA ALA A 3 13.30 -10.47 -16.32
C ALA A 3 12.83 -9.02 -16.25
N ASN A 4 13.67 -8.14 -16.80
CA ASN A 4 13.48 -6.70 -16.95
C ASN A 4 12.05 -6.40 -17.44
N SER A 5 11.16 -6.03 -16.52
CA SER A 5 9.75 -5.81 -16.81
C SER A 5 9.51 -4.33 -17.05
N LEU A 6 8.74 -3.99 -18.09
CA LEU A 6 8.30 -2.61 -18.30
C LEU A 6 7.56 -2.12 -17.05
N HIS A 7 8.24 -1.36 -16.19
CA HIS A 7 7.59 -0.72 -15.05
C HIS A 7 6.82 0.51 -15.55
N VAL A 8 5.49 0.44 -15.41
CA VAL A 8 4.54 1.55 -15.67
C VAL A 8 4.32 2.34 -14.37
N VAL A 9 5.37 2.55 -13.58
CA VAL A 9 5.31 3.36 -12.36
C VAL A 9 6.40 4.40 -12.43
N ASP A 10 5.97 5.65 -12.63
CA ASP A 10 6.86 6.80 -12.65
C ASP A 10 7.19 7.20 -11.21
N ARG A 11 8.48 7.17 -10.87
CA ARG A 11 9.01 7.56 -9.55
C ARG A 11 8.45 8.90 -9.08
N SER A 12 8.37 9.89 -9.97
CA SER A 12 7.87 11.22 -9.61
C SER A 12 6.39 11.20 -9.20
N VAL A 13 5.60 10.27 -9.74
CA VAL A 13 4.19 10.09 -9.39
C VAL A 13 4.04 9.44 -8.01
N ILE A 14 4.92 8.51 -7.65
CA ILE A 14 4.91 7.89 -6.30
C ILE A 14 5.27 8.93 -5.24
N GLU A 15 6.37 9.66 -5.42
CA GLU A 15 6.81 10.71 -4.50
C GLU A 15 5.74 11.80 -4.33
N GLN A 16 5.11 12.24 -5.43
CA GLN A 16 4.00 13.20 -5.37
C GLN A 16 2.80 12.65 -4.58
N ASN A 17 2.41 11.39 -4.81
CA ASN A 17 1.29 10.78 -4.10
C ASN A 17 1.58 10.63 -2.59
N GLU A 18 2.81 10.31 -2.23
CA GLU A 18 3.20 10.27 -0.82
C GLU A 18 3.18 11.65 -0.18
N GLN A 19 3.73 12.67 -0.84
CA GLN A 19 3.67 14.06 -0.37
C GLN A 19 2.22 14.53 -0.18
N VAL A 20 1.33 14.22 -1.13
CA VAL A 20 -0.10 14.54 -1.01
C VAL A 20 -0.74 13.78 0.15
N ALA A 21 -0.38 12.51 0.37
CA ALA A 21 -0.88 11.74 1.51
C ALA A 21 -0.43 12.33 2.85
N ARG A 22 0.83 12.75 2.96
CA ARG A 22 1.40 13.39 4.17
C ARG A 22 0.72 14.73 4.44
N LYS A 23 0.59 15.56 3.41
CA LYS A 23 -0.14 16.84 3.50
C LYS A 23 -1.60 16.65 3.93
N ALA A 24 -2.28 15.64 3.39
CA ALA A 24 -3.65 15.31 3.79
C ALA A 24 -3.72 14.94 5.29
N TYR A 25 -2.75 14.17 5.79
CA TYR A 25 -2.67 13.86 7.22
C TYR A 25 -2.47 15.11 8.08
N GLU A 26 -1.51 15.97 7.73
CA GLU A 26 -1.20 17.22 8.45
C GLU A 26 -2.39 18.19 8.49
N GLN A 27 -3.19 18.21 7.42
CA GLN A 27 -4.39 19.04 7.31
C GLN A 27 -5.63 18.41 7.98
N GLY A 28 -5.49 17.20 8.53
CA GLY A 28 -6.59 16.47 9.14
C GLY A 28 -7.57 15.83 8.14
N ASP A 29 -7.23 15.73 6.86
CA ASP A 29 -7.97 14.95 5.86
C ASP A 29 -7.51 13.48 5.87
N TYR A 30 -7.90 12.78 6.93
CA TYR A 30 -7.57 11.39 7.18
C TYR A 30 -8.25 10.41 6.22
N VAL A 31 -9.41 10.76 5.65
CA VAL A 31 -10.03 9.92 4.61
C VAL A 31 -9.15 9.92 3.36
N LEU A 32 -8.77 11.10 2.87
CA LEU A 32 -7.92 11.22 1.69
C LEU A 32 -6.56 10.57 1.93
N CYS A 33 -5.93 10.88 3.07
CA CYS A 33 -4.66 10.28 3.47
C CYS A 33 -4.75 8.74 3.45
N PHE A 34 -5.75 8.16 4.13
CA PHE A 34 -5.90 6.69 4.20
C PHE A 34 -6.06 6.06 2.81
N LEU A 35 -6.84 6.67 1.93
CA LEU A 35 -7.08 6.15 0.57
C LEU A 35 -5.82 6.27 -0.31
N LEU A 36 -5.06 7.36 -0.18
CA LEU A 36 -3.80 7.53 -0.91
C LEU A 36 -2.74 6.52 -0.46
N VAL A 37 -2.55 6.33 0.85
CA VAL A 37 -1.62 5.31 1.36
C VAL A 37 -2.05 3.91 0.93
N HIS A 38 -3.36 3.63 0.91
CA HIS A 38 -3.85 2.37 0.37
C HIS A 38 -3.51 2.19 -1.11
N SER A 39 -3.66 3.23 -1.93
CA SER A 39 -3.28 3.20 -3.34
C SER A 39 -1.78 3.01 -3.53
N LEU A 40 -0.95 3.61 -2.69
CA LEU A 40 0.51 3.44 -2.71
C LEU A 40 0.91 2.00 -2.42
N VAL A 41 0.38 1.40 -1.34
CA VAL A 41 0.64 -0.02 -1.00
C VAL A 41 0.17 -0.96 -2.11
N GLU A 42 -1.00 -0.69 -2.70
CA GLU A 42 -1.50 -1.49 -3.83
C GLU A 42 -0.59 -1.37 -5.05
N SER A 43 -0.09 -0.16 -5.35
CA SER A 43 0.82 0.10 -6.46
C SER A 43 2.18 -0.57 -6.27
N LEU A 44 2.73 -0.51 -5.05
CA LEU A 44 3.95 -1.19 -4.65
C LEU A 44 3.85 -2.70 -4.90
N LEU A 45 2.74 -3.32 -4.45
CA LEU A 45 2.51 -4.75 -4.69
C LEU A 45 2.38 -5.10 -6.17
N ARG A 46 1.78 -4.23 -6.98
CA ARG A 46 1.72 -4.45 -8.43
C ARG A 46 3.10 -4.39 -9.06
N ALA A 47 3.91 -3.40 -8.68
CA ALA A 47 5.27 -3.24 -9.18
C ALA A 47 6.11 -4.48 -8.82
N PHE A 48 6.13 -4.86 -7.54
CA PHE A 48 6.86 -6.02 -7.04
C PHE A 48 6.45 -7.33 -7.71
N LEU A 49 5.15 -7.54 -7.91
CA LEU A 49 4.62 -8.78 -8.50
C LEU A 49 4.54 -8.74 -10.04
N THR A 50 5.04 -7.66 -10.67
CA THR A 50 5.01 -7.43 -12.12
C THR A 50 3.59 -7.60 -12.71
N LYS A 51 2.59 -6.95 -12.09
CA LYS A 51 1.17 -7.07 -12.45
C LYS A 51 0.68 -5.86 -13.26
N THR A 52 -0.31 -6.10 -14.13
CA THR A 52 -0.70 -5.17 -15.21
C THR A 52 -1.83 -4.21 -14.86
N GLY A 53 -2.22 -4.12 -13.58
CA GLY A 53 -3.15 -3.10 -13.09
C GLY A 53 -4.63 -3.51 -13.03
N LYS A 54 -4.99 -4.70 -13.54
CA LYS A 54 -6.39 -5.18 -13.55
C LYS A 54 -6.77 -6.02 -12.34
N GLU A 55 -5.77 -6.54 -11.63
CA GLU A 55 -5.94 -7.42 -10.48
C GLU A 55 -6.55 -6.65 -9.31
N SER A 56 -7.47 -7.23 -8.56
CA SER A 56 -7.92 -6.56 -7.32
C SER A 56 -6.84 -6.63 -6.24
N PHE A 57 -6.90 -5.76 -5.23
CA PHE A 57 -5.93 -5.81 -4.13
C PHE A 57 -5.89 -7.17 -3.42
N ASN A 58 -7.04 -7.84 -3.29
CA ASN A 58 -7.10 -9.20 -2.74
C ASN A 58 -6.33 -10.22 -3.60
N VAL A 59 -6.40 -10.09 -4.93
CA VAL A 59 -5.63 -10.96 -5.85
C VAL A 59 -4.13 -10.69 -5.70
N LEU A 60 -3.71 -9.45 -5.51
CA LEU A 60 -2.32 -9.10 -5.24
C LEU A 60 -1.82 -9.72 -3.93
N ILE A 61 -2.61 -9.65 -2.85
CA ILE A 61 -2.26 -10.25 -1.56
C ILE A 61 -2.08 -11.77 -1.68
N LEU A 62 -2.97 -12.45 -2.39
CA LEU A 62 -2.86 -13.90 -2.62
C LEU A 62 -1.62 -14.26 -3.47
N ALA A 63 -1.33 -13.46 -4.50
CA ALA A 63 -0.14 -13.64 -5.32
C ALA A 63 1.15 -13.41 -4.52
N TYR A 64 1.16 -12.43 -3.62
CA TYR A 64 2.26 -12.18 -2.69
C TYR A 64 2.46 -13.33 -1.70
N ASP A 65 1.39 -13.85 -1.10
CA ASP A 65 1.47 -15.04 -0.22
C ASP A 65 2.03 -16.27 -0.96
N ALA A 66 1.60 -16.49 -2.21
CA ALA A 66 2.14 -17.54 -3.05
C ALA A 66 3.63 -17.32 -3.37
N PHE A 67 4.03 -16.07 -3.64
CA PHE A 67 5.43 -15.71 -3.84
C PHE A 67 6.28 -16.04 -2.60
N LEU A 68 5.85 -15.63 -1.40
CA LEU A 68 6.57 -15.90 -0.15
C LEU A 68 6.79 -17.41 0.06
N LYS A 69 5.76 -18.22 -0.16
CA LYS A 69 5.83 -19.68 -0.05
C LYS A 69 6.82 -20.27 -1.06
N ALA A 70 6.87 -19.74 -2.28
CA ALA A 70 7.83 -20.17 -3.30
C ALA A 70 9.28 -19.81 -2.93
N GLN A 71 9.49 -18.72 -2.19
CA GLN A 71 10.79 -18.34 -1.62
C GLN A 71 11.15 -19.12 -0.33
N GLY A 72 10.34 -20.09 0.08
CA GLY A 72 10.59 -20.91 1.26
C GLY A 72 10.26 -20.22 2.60
N GLN A 73 9.57 -19.08 2.56
CA GLN A 73 9.12 -18.41 3.79
C GLN A 73 8.01 -19.22 4.45
N THR A 74 8.22 -19.59 5.71
CA THR A 74 7.24 -20.35 6.52
C THR A 74 6.19 -19.43 7.15
N ALA A 75 6.52 -18.15 7.31
CA ALA A 75 5.61 -17.12 7.78
C ALA A 75 5.14 -16.23 6.62
N SER A 76 3.82 -16.03 6.52
CA SER A 76 3.19 -15.12 5.56
C SER A 76 3.31 -13.66 6.03
N THR A 77 4.54 -13.15 6.18
CA THR A 77 4.84 -11.80 6.66
C THR A 77 4.07 -10.74 5.86
N PHE A 78 3.41 -9.80 6.56
CA PHE A 78 2.51 -8.77 6.03
C PHE A 78 1.19 -9.23 5.39
N VAL A 79 0.98 -10.53 5.10
CA VAL A 79 -0.26 -10.99 4.42
C VAL A 79 -1.50 -10.66 5.24
N ARG A 80 -1.45 -10.85 6.57
CA ARG A 80 -2.56 -10.52 7.47
C ARG A 80 -2.79 -9.01 7.53
N GLU A 81 -1.72 -8.25 7.68
CA GLU A 81 -1.74 -6.79 7.79
C GLU A 81 -2.35 -6.16 6.53
N LEU A 82 -1.93 -6.62 5.34
CA LEU A 82 -2.49 -6.21 4.04
C LEU A 82 -3.97 -6.60 3.90
N THR A 83 -4.32 -7.81 4.36
CA THR A 83 -5.72 -8.27 4.35
C THR A 83 -6.61 -7.39 5.21
N ASP A 84 -6.16 -7.06 6.42
CA ASP A 84 -6.91 -6.21 7.35
C ASP A 84 -6.95 -4.75 6.90
N PHE A 85 -5.91 -4.28 6.20
CA PHE A 85 -5.87 -2.98 5.57
C PHE A 85 -6.91 -2.86 4.45
N ASN A 86 -6.98 -3.83 3.54
CA ASN A 86 -8.00 -3.89 2.49
C ASN A 86 -9.43 -3.98 3.07
N ARG A 87 -9.64 -4.81 4.10
CA ARG A 87 -10.92 -4.88 4.83
C ARG A 87 -11.28 -3.53 5.47
N ARG A 88 -10.32 -2.84 6.06
CA ARG A 88 -10.53 -1.51 6.65
C ARG A 88 -10.92 -0.50 5.57
N ARG A 89 -10.29 -0.50 4.39
CA ARG A 89 -10.70 0.36 3.27
C ARG A 89 -12.16 0.16 2.90
N ASN A 90 -12.62 -1.09 2.78
CA ASN A 90 -14.03 -1.36 2.48
C ASN A 90 -14.97 -0.83 3.57
N ARG A 91 -14.57 -0.96 4.85
CA ARG A 91 -15.32 -0.37 5.98
C ARG A 91 -15.34 1.16 5.91
N VAL A 92 -14.24 1.81 5.56
CA VAL A 92 -14.18 3.28 5.38
C VAL A 92 -15.18 3.72 4.33
N ILE A 93 -15.17 3.09 3.15
CA ILE A 93 -16.14 3.41 2.09
C ILE A 93 -17.58 3.23 2.59
N HIS A 94 -17.87 2.12 3.28
CA HIS A 94 -19.20 1.90 3.85
C HIS A 94 -19.61 2.97 4.88
N GLU A 95 -18.69 3.37 5.75
CA GLU A 95 -18.94 4.39 6.78
C GLU A 95 -19.11 5.79 6.17
N LEU A 96 -18.42 6.11 5.07
CA LEU A 96 -18.68 7.33 4.30
C LEU A 96 -20.12 7.39 3.81
N TRP A 97 -20.65 6.28 3.28
CA TRP A 97 -22.05 6.18 2.85
C TRP A 97 -23.04 6.28 4.03
N LYS A 98 -22.71 5.68 5.17
CA LYS A 98 -23.63 5.55 6.31
C LYS A 98 -23.65 6.77 7.22
N ARG A 99 -22.50 7.40 7.46
CA ARG A 99 -22.32 8.45 8.49
C ARG A 99 -21.76 9.76 7.94
N GLY A 100 -21.42 9.79 6.66
CA GLY A 100 -20.84 10.97 6.02
C GLY A 100 -19.35 11.16 6.32
N TYR A 101 -18.80 12.17 5.66
CA TYR A 101 -17.36 12.42 5.63
C TYR A 101 -16.79 12.81 7.00
N ALA A 102 -17.33 13.86 7.64
CA ALA A 102 -16.76 14.40 8.88
C ALA A 102 -16.65 13.36 10.01
N ALA A 103 -17.70 12.56 10.22
CA ALA A 103 -17.73 11.53 11.25
C ALA A 103 -16.78 10.35 10.96
N THR A 104 -16.57 10.04 9.68
CA THR A 104 -15.64 8.98 9.27
C THR A 104 -14.20 9.46 9.40
N ASN A 105 -13.94 10.69 8.98
CA ASN A 105 -12.62 11.31 8.96
C ASN A 105 -11.96 11.32 10.35
N GLN A 106 -12.65 11.83 11.37
CA GLN A 106 -12.10 11.90 12.73
C GLN A 106 -11.66 10.54 13.31
N LYS A 107 -12.24 9.43 12.85
CA LYS A 107 -11.90 8.09 13.34
C LYS A 107 -10.67 7.49 12.67
N LEU A 108 -10.15 8.12 11.62
CA LEU A 108 -9.10 7.57 10.79
C LEU A 108 -7.69 8.05 11.11
N GLU A 109 -7.52 9.04 11.96
CA GLU A 109 -6.20 9.59 12.33
C GLU A 109 -5.19 8.49 12.70
N ALA A 110 -5.52 7.67 13.71
CA ALA A 110 -4.65 6.58 14.16
C ALA A 110 -4.48 5.49 13.09
N ALA A 111 -5.44 5.33 12.17
CA ALA A 111 -5.32 4.38 11.07
C ALA A 111 -4.36 4.87 9.98
N CYS A 112 -4.31 6.19 9.72
CA CYS A 112 -3.40 6.81 8.76
C CYS A 112 -1.94 6.70 9.23
N SER A 113 -1.68 7.08 10.49
CA SER A 113 -0.32 6.97 11.06
C SER A 113 0.23 5.54 10.98
N ARG A 114 -0.59 4.54 11.34
CA ARG A 114 -0.21 3.12 11.18
C ARG A 114 -0.06 2.68 9.73
N ALA A 115 -0.80 3.28 8.80
CA ALA A 115 -0.71 2.94 7.39
C ALA A 115 0.63 3.42 6.79
N PHE A 116 1.11 4.62 7.15
CA PHE A 116 2.45 5.08 6.76
C PHE A 116 3.54 4.17 7.30
N MET A 117 3.50 3.88 8.61
CA MET A 117 4.47 2.97 9.24
C MET A 117 4.47 1.59 8.57
N MET A 118 3.30 1.06 8.23
CA MET A 118 3.19 -0.21 7.52
C MET A 118 3.75 -0.12 6.10
N LEU A 119 3.50 0.98 5.37
CA LEU A 119 4.08 1.20 4.04
C LEU A 119 5.61 1.19 4.09
N GLY A 120 6.23 1.93 5.02
CA GLY A 120 7.69 1.96 5.16
C GLY A 120 8.30 0.60 5.48
N LEU A 121 7.81 -0.06 6.53
CA LEU A 121 8.29 -1.39 6.91
C LEU A 121 8.06 -2.44 5.81
N PHE A 122 7.02 -2.26 5.00
CA PHE A 122 6.74 -3.16 3.90
C PHE A 122 7.68 -2.92 2.72
N ILE A 123 8.06 -1.68 2.42
CA ILE A 123 9.10 -1.35 1.44
C ILE A 123 10.41 -2.02 1.85
N GLU A 124 10.89 -1.76 3.08
CA GLU A 124 12.12 -2.35 3.62
C GLU A 124 12.12 -3.89 3.55
N TRP A 125 10.96 -4.50 3.82
CA TRP A 125 10.81 -5.95 3.71
C TRP A 125 10.92 -6.45 2.26
N LEU A 126 10.34 -5.74 1.29
CA LEU A 126 10.40 -6.14 -0.12
C LEU A 126 11.80 -5.98 -0.71
N GLU A 127 12.61 -5.03 -0.24
CA GLU A 127 14.02 -4.87 -0.64
C GLU A 127 14.86 -6.13 -0.41
N THR A 128 14.47 -6.97 0.57
CA THR A 128 15.15 -8.24 0.82
C THR A 128 15.04 -9.23 -0.36
N PHE A 129 14.04 -9.05 -1.23
CA PHE A 129 13.81 -9.87 -2.42
C PHE A 129 14.12 -9.13 -3.73
N ASP A 130 13.92 -7.81 -3.75
CA ASP A 130 14.12 -6.94 -4.90
C ASP A 130 14.78 -5.62 -4.47
N PRO A 131 16.13 -5.54 -4.43
CA PRO A 131 16.84 -4.35 -4.00
C PRO A 131 16.60 -3.10 -4.86
N GLU A 132 16.10 -3.26 -6.09
CA GLU A 132 15.86 -2.15 -7.03
C GLU A 132 14.44 -1.57 -6.86
N ILE A 133 13.62 -2.08 -5.93
CA ILE A 133 12.24 -1.64 -5.74
C ILE A 133 12.13 -0.18 -5.29
N THR A 134 13.12 0.34 -4.56
CA THR A 134 13.18 1.73 -4.11
C THR A 134 13.59 2.68 -5.24
N GLU A 135 14.30 2.19 -6.26
CA GLU A 135 14.60 2.96 -7.48
C GLU A 135 13.33 3.33 -8.25
N MET A 136 12.22 2.61 -8.02
CA MET A 136 10.89 2.90 -8.57
C MET A 136 10.18 4.09 -7.86
N GLY A 137 10.82 4.71 -6.88
CA GLY A 137 10.31 5.89 -6.16
C GLY A 137 9.62 5.60 -4.84
N PHE A 138 9.68 4.36 -4.36
CA PHE A 138 9.23 3.98 -3.03
C PHE A 138 10.39 4.15 -2.05
N ASP A 139 10.76 5.38 -1.73
CA ASP A 139 11.84 5.68 -0.77
C ASP A 139 11.21 6.04 0.59
N TYR A 140 11.65 5.43 1.69
CA TYR A 140 11.09 5.69 3.02
C TYR A 140 12.16 6.24 3.96
N GLU A 141 12.35 7.57 3.91
CA GLU A 141 13.09 8.37 4.90
C GLU A 141 12.19 9.44 5.55
#